data_AF-Q0UZJ7-F1
#
_entry.id   AF-Q0UZJ7-F1
#
_cell.length_a   1.000
_cell.length_b   1.000
_cell.length_c   1.000
_cell.angle_alpha   90.00
_cell.angle_beta   90.00
_cell.angle_gamma   90.00
#
_symmetry.space_group_name_H-M   'P 1'
#
loop_
_entity.id
_entity.type
_entity.pdbx_description
1 polymer ?
#
loop_
_entity_poly.entity_id
_entity_poly.type
_entity_poly.pdbx_seq_one_letter_code
_entity_poly.pdbx_strand_id
1 'polypeptide(L)' 'MVYTIVVHLYAKPEAEAIAKLKAKLVEASQVYSKDKETLSWFVMQDTVDPRAFTIVERYLKESVR' A
#
# COMPACT_ATOMS: atom_id res chain seq x y z
N MET A 1 -14.58 8.17 13.68
CA MET A 1 -13.14 7.92 13.92
C MET A 1 -12.63 7.11 12.76
N VAL A 2 -11.49 7.45 12.16
CA VAL A 2 -10.90 6.73 11.00
C VAL A 2 -9.66 6.00 11.48
N TYR A 3 -9.60 4.70 11.26
CA TYR A 3 -8.42 3.91 11.58
C TYR A 3 -7.45 3.94 10.40
N THR A 4 -6.17 4.25 10.65
CA THR A 4 -5.16 4.39 9.59
C THR A 4 -4.00 3.47 9.89
N ILE A 5 -3.64 2.62 8.93
CA ILE A 5 -2.44 1.80 8.96
C ILE A 5 -1.44 2.38 7.98
N VAL A 6 -0.23 2.64 8.45
CA VAL A 6 0.89 3.08 7.61
C VAL A 6 1.91 1.95 7.55
N VAL A 7 2.13 1.42 6.36
CA VAL A 7 3.07 0.32 6.13
C VAL A 7 4.25 0.85 5.34
N HIS A 8 5.45 0.65 5.87
CA HIS A 8 6.70 0.94 5.16
C HIS A 8 7.30 -0.37 4.65
N LEU A 9 7.57 -0.43 3.36
CA LEU A 9 8.15 -1.58 2.68
C LEU A 9 9.46 -1.17 2.02
N TYR A 10 10.43 -2.09 2.07
CA TYR A 10 11.71 -1.90 1.42
C TYR A 10 12.00 -3.06 0.48
N ALA A 11 12.06 -2.75 -0.81
CA ALA A 11 12.32 -3.74 -1.84
C ALA A 11 13.76 -4.25 -1.82
N LYS A 12 13.94 -5.47 -2.30
CA LYS A 12 15.27 -5.98 -2.67
C LYS A 12 15.88 -5.11 -3.79
N PRO A 13 17.22 -5.06 -3.94
CA PRO A 13 17.87 -4.09 -4.82
C PRO A 13 17.68 -4.38 -6.31
N GLU A 14 17.17 -5.55 -6.70
CA GLU A 14 16.97 -5.90 -8.09
C GLU A 14 15.83 -5.08 -8.71
N ALA A 15 16.07 -4.50 -9.89
CA ALA A 15 15.07 -3.68 -10.57
C ALA A 15 13.75 -4.44 -10.87
N GLU A 16 13.85 -5.74 -11.16
CA GLU A 16 12.68 -6.60 -11.35
C GLU A 16 11.86 -6.73 -10.06
N ALA A 17 12.51 -6.83 -8.90
CA ALA A 17 11.83 -6.93 -7.61
C ALA A 17 11.05 -5.65 -7.29
N ILE A 18 11.64 -4.48 -7.57
CA ILE A 18 11.00 -3.17 -7.41
C ILE A 18 9.78 -3.05 -8.34
N ALA A 19 9.93 -3.38 -9.62
CA ALA A 19 8.84 -3.31 -10.60
C ALA A 19 7.69 -4.27 -10.25
N LYS A 20 8.03 -5.51 -9.84
CA LYS A 20 7.06 -6.52 -9.42
C LYS A 20 6.32 -6.10 -8.15
N LEU A 21 7.03 -5.55 -7.17
CA LEU A 21 6.40 -5.03 -5.95
C LEU A 21 5.42 -3.90 -6.29
N LYS A 22 5.85 -2.91 -7.09
CA LYS A 22 4.97 -1.81 -7.52
C LYS A 22 3.72 -2.32 -8.23
N ALA A 23 3.86 -3.25 -9.18
CA ALA A 23 2.73 -3.82 -9.89
C ALA A 23 1.74 -4.53 -8.94
N LYS A 24 2.26 -5.31 -7.99
CA LYS A 24 1.44 -6.01 -6.99
C LYS A 24 0.73 -5.06 -6.04
N LEU A 25 1.39 -3.97 -5.63
CA LEU A 25 0.77 -2.95 -4.80
C LEU A 25 -0.34 -2.21 -5.57
N VAL A 26 -0.14 -1.87 -6.85
CA VAL A 26 -1.20 -1.25 -7.66
C VAL A 26 -2.39 -2.19 -7.87
N GLU A 27 -2.15 -3.48 -8.07
CA GLU A 27 -3.22 -4.48 -8.13
C GLU A 27 -3.99 -4.55 -6.80
N ALA A 28 -3.27 -4.62 -5.68
CA ALA A 28 -3.85 -4.64 -4.35
C ALA A 28 -4.69 -3.37 -4.07
N SER A 29 -4.26 -2.19 -4.49
CA SER A 29 -5.02 -0.94 -4.28
C SER A 29 -6.40 -0.99 -4.92
N GLN A 30 -6.49 -1.57 -6.12
CA GLN A 30 -7.75 -1.70 -6.85
C GLN A 30 -8.70 -2.73 -6.24
N VAL A 31 -8.16 -3.73 -5.54
CA VAL A 31 -8.93 -4.75 -4.84
C VAL A 31 -9.43 -4.20 -3.51
N TYR A 32 -8.52 -3.72 -2.64
CA TYR A 32 -8.88 -3.26 -1.29
C TYR A 32 -9.71 -1.99 -1.29
N SER A 33 -9.55 -1.09 -2.28
CA SER A 33 -10.43 0.10 -2.38
C SER A 33 -11.89 -0.22 -2.67
N LYS A 34 -12.22 -1.48 -3.03
CA LYS A 34 -13.61 -1.94 -3.24
C LYS A 34 -14.20 -2.61 -2.01
N ASP A 35 -13.40 -2.85 -0.97
CA ASP A 35 -13.89 -3.44 0.27
C ASP A 35 -14.78 -2.43 1.02
N LYS A 36 -15.88 -2.94 1.61
CA LYS A 36 -16.93 -2.10 2.20
C LYS A 36 -16.44 -1.27 3.39
N GLU A 37 -15.43 -1.73 4.11
CA GLU A 37 -14.91 -1.03 5.28
C GLU A 37 -13.69 -0.17 4.97
N THR A 38 -13.13 -0.30 3.76
CA THR A 38 -11.99 0.48 3.26
C THR A 38 -12.46 1.82 2.73
N LEU A 39 -12.00 2.90 3.37
CA LEU A 39 -12.24 4.27 2.94
C LEU A 39 -11.27 4.68 1.83
N SER A 40 -10.00 4.29 1.94
CA SER A 40 -8.97 4.61 0.97
C SER A 40 -7.77 3.69 1.11
N TRP A 41 -7.10 3.38 0.01
CA TRP A 41 -5.86 2.62 0.00
C TRP A 41 -4.87 3.24 -0.99
N PHE A 42 -3.81 3.85 -0.47
CA PHE A 42 -2.84 4.60 -1.28
C PHE A 42 -1.49 3.90 -1.32
N VAL A 43 -0.86 3.90 -2.49
CA VAL A 43 0.51 3.43 -2.70
C VAL A 43 1.38 4.61 -3.09
N MET A 44 2.49 4.78 -2.38
CA MET A 44 3.48 5.80 -2.66
C MET A 44 4.85 5.14 -2.80
N GLN A 45 5.62 5.57 -3.80
CA GLN A 45 7.01 5.21 -3.98
C GLN A 45 7.85 6.45 -3.67
N ASP A 46 8.94 6.28 -2.92
CA ASP A 46 9.82 7.39 -2.59
C ASP A 46 10.47 7.96 -3.88
N THR A 47 10.61 9.28 -3.92
CA THR A 47 11.13 9.99 -5.11
C THR A 47 12.65 9.96 -5.23
N VAL A 48 13.36 9.65 -4.14
CA VAL A 48 14.82 9.60 -4.03
C VAL A 48 15.28 8.14 -4.01
N ASP A 49 14.63 7.29 -3.20
CA ASP A 49 14.94 5.86 -3.09
C ASP A 49 13.86 4.98 -3.75
N PRO A 50 14.09 4.46 -4.97
CA PRO A 50 13.09 3.66 -5.67
C PRO A 50 12.74 2.35 -4.95
N ARG A 51 13.50 1.92 -3.93
CA ARG A 51 13.24 0.71 -3.15
C ARG A 51 12.28 0.96 -1.99
N ALA A 52 12.09 2.20 -1.58
CA ALA A 52 11.22 2.56 -0.48
C ALA A 52 9.78 2.79 -0.96
N PHE A 53 8.85 2.09 -0.32
CA PHE A 53 7.41 2.21 -0.58
C PHE A 53 6.68 2.47 0.72
N THR A 54 5.60 3.25 0.64
CA THR A 54 4.68 3.49 1.75
C THR A 54 3.25 3.23 1.28
N ILE A 55 2.51 2.47 2.09
CA ILE A 55 1.08 2.23 1.90
C ILE A 55 0.34 2.95 3.01
N VAL A 56 -0.72 3.66 2.66
CA VAL A 56 -1.64 4.28 3.62
C VAL A 56 -3.01 3.65 3.43
N GLU A 57 -3.42 2.88 4.42
CA GLU A 57 -4.71 2.19 4.46
C GLU A 57 -5.62 2.91 5.44
N ARG A 58 -6.86 3.21 5.03
CA ARG A 58 -7.82 3.93 5.86
C ARG A 58 -9.11 3.12 5.94
N TYR A 59 -9.57 2.85 7.16
CA TYR A 59 -10.75 2.04 7.44
C TYR A 59 -11.72 2.79 8.36
N LEU A 60 -13.02 2.45 8.24
CA LEU A 60 -14.07 3.06 9.08
C LEU A 60 -14.03 2.54 10.53
N LYS A 61 -13.55 1.31 10.74
CA LYS A 61 -13.46 0.65 12.04
C LYS A 61 -12.12 -0.08 12.17
N GLU A 62 -11.68 -0.29 13.41
CA GLU A 62 -10.45 -1.04 13.72
C GLU A 62 -10.63 -2.56 13.56
N SER A 63 -11.86 -3.07 13.58
CA SER A 63 -12.14 -4.50 13.56
C SER A 63 -11.87 -5.10 12.18
N VAL A 64 -10.61 -5.47 11.95
CA VAL A 64 -10.21 -6.40 10.88
C VAL A 64 -10.83 -7.76 11.22
N ARG A 65 -11.83 -8.21 10.46
CA ARG A 65 -12.36 -9.57 10.56
C ARG A 65 -12.60 -10.18 9.20
#